data_AF-A0A256WFE6-F1
#
_entry.id   AF-A0A256WFE6-F1
#
_cell.length_a   1.000
_cell.length_b   1.000
_cell.length_c   1.000
_cell.angle_alpha   90.00
_cell.angle_beta   90.00
_cell.angle_gamma   90.00
#
_symmetry.space_group_name_H-M   'P 1'
#
loop_
_entity.id
_entity.type
_entity.pdbx_description
1 polymer ?
#
loop_
_entity_poly.entity_id
_entity_poly.type
_entity_poly.pdbx_seq_one_letter_code
_entity_poly.pdbx_strand_id
1 'polypeptide(L)'
;MKATVNLLRKQGQLKEAYFLAQKQMNDYPEELNHKNDMLWVYYDFAKEQVRQLNYENVWKIMKQLCELDVADNQMFNDSFNWQLVKLISKTQNDSQGQPQLLMVLKACYKMLQKQVASQSKSVLIKSIIRQLK
;
A
#
# COMPACT_ATOMS: atom_id res chain seq x y z
N MET A 1 6.99 21.58 -19.36
CA MET A 1 7.37 20.24 -18.86
C MET A 1 6.12 19.36 -18.92
N LYS A 2 6.16 18.17 -19.54
CA LYS A 2 5.01 17.24 -19.47
C LYS A 2 4.87 16.73 -18.04
N ALA A 3 3.65 16.72 -17.50
CA ALA A 3 3.41 16.20 -16.15
C ALA A 3 3.70 14.69 -16.11
N THR A 4 4.42 14.24 -15.09
CA THR A 4 4.69 12.81 -14.83
C THR A 4 3.92 12.37 -13.59
N VAL A 5 3.62 11.07 -13.49
CA VAL A 5 2.92 10.51 -12.32
C VAL A 5 3.65 10.89 -11.02
N ASN A 6 4.98 10.74 -11.00
CA ASN A 6 5.81 11.10 -9.85
C ASN A 6 5.72 12.60 -9.47
N LEU A 7 5.69 13.51 -10.46
CA LEU A 7 5.55 14.94 -10.20
C LEU A 7 4.20 15.25 -9.55
N LEU A 8 3.11 14.74 -10.13
CA LEU A 8 1.75 14.95 -9.63
C LEU A 8 1.59 14.41 -8.20
N ARG A 9 2.13 13.21 -7.93
CA ARG A 9 2.18 12.62 -6.58
C ARG A 9 2.87 13.53 -5.57
N LYS A 10 4.08 14.00 -5.90
CA LYS A 10 4.87 14.89 -5.02
C LYS A 10 4.18 16.23 -4.77
N GLN A 11 3.31 16.67 -5.68
CA GLN A 11 2.50 17.89 -5.54
C GLN A 11 1.18 17.65 -4.79
N GLY A 12 0.86 16.41 -4.40
CA GLY A 12 -0.41 16.06 -3.73
C GLY A 12 -1.61 15.92 -4.68
N GLN A 13 -1.38 15.98 -6.00
CA GLN A 13 -2.41 15.83 -7.03
C GLN A 13 -2.68 14.35 -7.31
N LEU A 14 -3.12 13.61 -6.27
CA LEU A 14 -3.22 12.15 -6.31
C LEU A 14 -4.28 11.63 -7.29
N LYS A 15 -5.38 12.37 -7.49
CA LYS A 15 -6.42 11.99 -8.46
C LYS A 15 -5.90 12.08 -9.88
N GLU A 16 -5.22 13.17 -10.21
CA GLU A 16 -4.59 13.40 -11.51
C GLU A 16 -3.47 12.38 -11.75
N ALA A 17 -2.66 12.10 -10.73
CA ALA A 17 -1.63 11.07 -10.79
C ALA A 17 -2.23 9.68 -11.08
N TYR A 18 -3.36 9.35 -10.43
CA TYR A 18 -4.09 8.11 -10.66
C TYR A 18 -4.61 8.01 -12.09
N PHE A 19 -5.31 9.01 -12.59
CA PHE A 19 -5.83 8.99 -13.96
C PHE A 19 -4.72 8.88 -15.00
N LEU A 20 -3.60 9.58 -14.78
CA LEU A 20 -2.44 9.49 -15.67
C LEU A 20 -1.82 8.09 -15.64
N ALA A 21 -1.57 7.53 -14.45
CA ALA A 21 -1.00 6.19 -14.31
C ALA A 21 -1.91 5.11 -14.89
N GLN A 22 -3.22 5.22 -14.65
CA GLN A 22 -4.21 4.27 -15.18
C GLN A 22 -4.27 4.33 -16.70
N LYS A 23 -4.26 5.54 -17.28
CA LYS A 23 -4.22 5.72 -18.72
C LYS A 23 -2.95 5.09 -19.31
N GLN A 24 -1.78 5.37 -18.73
CA GLN A 24 -0.52 4.81 -19.19
C GLN A 24 -0.50 3.28 -19.13
N MET A 25 -1.03 2.68 -18.07
CA MET A 25 -1.17 1.23 -17.96
C MET A 25 -2.13 0.63 -19.00
N ASN A 26 -3.19 1.35 -19.36
CA ASN A 26 -4.15 0.89 -20.37
C ASN A 26 -3.61 1.03 -21.78
N ASP A 27 -2.91 2.14 -22.07
CA ASP A 27 -2.34 2.43 -23.38
C ASP A 27 -1.11 1.55 -23.66
N TYR A 28 -0.35 1.16 -22.61
CA TYR A 28 0.88 0.37 -22.69
C TYR A 28 0.95 -0.69 -21.57
N PRO A 29 0.12 -1.77 -21.63
CA PRO A 29 -0.03 -2.74 -20.54
C PRO A 29 1.21 -3.63 -20.26
N GLU A 30 2.09 -3.78 -21.24
CA GLU A 30 3.35 -4.51 -21.15
C GLU A 30 4.45 -3.74 -20.40
N GLU A 31 4.32 -2.42 -20.30
CA GLU A 31 5.33 -1.54 -19.70
C GLU A 31 5.27 -1.61 -18.16
N LEU A 32 6.23 -2.34 -17.58
CA LEU A 32 6.34 -2.53 -16.13
C LEU A 32 6.49 -1.21 -15.35
N ASN A 33 7.04 -0.18 -15.98
CA ASN A 33 7.19 1.15 -15.37
C ASN A 33 5.84 1.78 -15.01
N HIS A 34 4.80 1.57 -15.82
CA HIS A 34 3.48 2.15 -15.54
C HIS A 34 2.78 1.43 -14.39
N LYS A 35 3.00 0.12 -14.24
CA LYS A 35 2.57 -0.61 -13.04
C LYS A 35 3.28 -0.10 -11.79
N ASN A 36 4.59 0.17 -11.86
CA ASN A 36 5.35 0.76 -10.76
C ASN A 36 4.85 2.15 -10.38
N ASP A 37 4.55 3.01 -11.37
CA ASP A 37 3.95 4.32 -11.12
C ASP A 37 2.61 4.20 -10.38
N MET A 38 1.76 3.25 -10.78
CA MET A 38 0.49 2.98 -10.11
C MET A 38 0.66 2.43 -8.68
N LEU A 39 1.63 1.53 -8.43
CA LEU A 39 1.94 1.06 -7.07
C LEU A 39 2.21 2.24 -6.15
N TRP A 40 3.07 3.15 -6.61
CA TRP A 40 3.39 4.32 -5.84
C TRP A 40 2.14 5.17 -5.60
N VAL A 41 1.32 5.45 -6.62
CA VAL A 41 0.03 6.18 -6.45
C VAL A 41 -0.80 5.57 -5.34
N TYR A 42 -1.00 4.25 -5.36
CA TYR A 42 -1.71 3.54 -4.30
C TYR A 42 -1.03 3.65 -2.93
N TYR A 43 0.31 3.65 -2.86
CA TYR A 43 1.03 3.90 -1.61
C TYR A 43 0.73 5.28 -1.02
N ASP A 44 0.65 6.33 -1.84
CA ASP A 44 0.36 7.68 -1.33
C ASP A 44 -1.09 7.77 -0.83
N PHE A 45 -2.05 7.19 -1.55
CA PHE A 45 -3.42 7.05 -1.04
C PHE A 45 -3.44 6.26 0.28
N ALA A 46 -2.77 5.12 0.35
CA ALA A 46 -2.75 4.29 1.56
C ALA A 46 -2.16 5.05 2.75
N LYS A 47 -1.09 5.81 2.52
CA LYS A 47 -0.47 6.66 3.54
C LYS A 47 -1.45 7.69 4.10
N GLU A 48 -2.31 8.29 3.28
CA GLU A 48 -3.38 9.18 3.75
C GLU A 48 -4.43 8.44 4.57
N GLN A 49 -4.87 7.27 4.12
CA GLN A 49 -5.87 6.47 4.84
C GLN A 49 -5.33 5.93 6.18
N VAL A 50 -4.05 5.55 6.24
CA VAL A 50 -3.36 5.17 7.48
C VAL A 50 -3.23 6.36 8.44
N ARG A 51 -3.09 7.59 7.94
CA ARG A 51 -3.12 8.78 8.80
C ARG A 51 -4.48 8.98 9.44
N GLN A 52 -5.55 8.73 8.68
CA GLN A 52 -6.95 8.90 9.10
C GLN A 52 -7.54 7.68 9.83
N LEU A 53 -6.78 6.60 10.01
CA LEU A 53 -7.30 5.31 10.53
C LEU A 53 -8.50 4.77 9.74
N ASN A 54 -8.51 5.01 8.42
CA ASN A 54 -9.56 4.50 7.55
C ASN A 54 -9.21 3.08 7.06
N TYR A 55 -9.49 2.09 7.92
CA TYR A 55 -9.18 0.67 7.68
C TYR A 55 -9.82 0.12 6.40
N GLU A 56 -11.06 0.52 6.11
CA GLU A 56 -11.79 0.05 4.93
C GLU A 56 -11.08 0.49 3.64
N ASN A 57 -10.67 1.76 3.55
CA ASN A 57 -9.97 2.24 2.37
C ASN A 57 -8.54 1.69 2.28
N VAL A 58 -7.84 1.47 3.40
CA VAL A 58 -6.56 0.74 3.39
C VAL A 58 -6.74 -0.65 2.79
N TRP A 59 -7.76 -1.40 3.24
CA TRP A 59 -8.05 -2.73 2.71
C TRP A 59 -8.42 -2.72 1.22
N LYS A 60 -9.24 -1.75 0.76
CA LYS A 60 -9.56 -1.58 -0.67
C LYS A 60 -8.29 -1.37 -1.49
N ILE A 61 -7.39 -0.49 -1.03
CA ILE A 61 -6.12 -0.24 -1.71
C ILE A 61 -5.25 -1.49 -1.74
N MET A 62 -5.16 -2.25 -0.63
CA MET A 62 -4.42 -3.51 -0.62
C MET A 62 -4.93 -4.54 -1.62
N LYS A 63 -6.25 -4.62 -1.83
CA LYS A 63 -6.81 -5.47 -2.89
C LYS A 63 -6.33 -5.07 -4.27
N GLN A 64 -6.39 -3.77 -4.58
CA GLN A 64 -5.89 -3.24 -5.85
C GLN A 64 -4.39 -3.54 -6.03
N LEU A 65 -3.59 -3.39 -4.97
CA LEU A 65 -2.18 -3.74 -4.98
C LEU A 65 -1.93 -5.24 -5.24
N CYS A 66 -2.78 -6.13 -4.73
CA CYS A 66 -2.68 -7.56 -5.00
C CYS A 66 -2.99 -7.92 -6.46
N GLU A 67 -3.87 -7.15 -7.11
CA GLU A 67 -4.25 -7.33 -8.52
C GLU A 67 -3.16 -6.85 -9.48
N LEU A 68 -2.32 -5.88 -9.08
CA LEU A 68 -1.23 -5.37 -9.92
C LEU A 68 -0.07 -6.37 -10.11
N ASP A 69 0.00 -7.41 -9.27
CA ASP A 69 0.97 -8.51 -9.35
C ASP A 69 2.46 -8.11 -9.45
N VAL A 70 2.87 -7.03 -8.79
CA VAL A 70 4.26 -6.55 -8.82
C VAL A 70 5.00 -6.96 -7.54
N ALA A 71 5.25 -8.26 -7.40
CA ALA A 71 5.92 -8.82 -6.22
C ALA A 71 7.35 -8.31 -6.03
N ASP A 72 8.05 -7.97 -7.11
CA ASP A 72 9.50 -7.71 -7.11
C ASP A 72 9.93 -6.28 -6.78
N ASN A 73 9.00 -5.37 -6.46
CA ASN A 73 9.38 -4.02 -6.09
C ASN A 73 9.74 -3.93 -4.58
N GLN A 74 10.99 -4.27 -4.26
CA GLN A 74 11.48 -4.30 -2.87
C GLN A 74 11.34 -2.94 -2.17
N MET A 75 11.65 -1.84 -2.86
CA MET A 75 11.56 -0.49 -2.29
C MET A 75 10.11 -0.13 -1.93
N PHE A 76 9.16 -0.45 -2.81
CA PHE A 76 7.74 -0.30 -2.54
C PHE A 76 7.30 -1.18 -1.38
N ASN A 77 7.66 -2.47 -1.39
CA ASN A 77 7.31 -3.43 -0.34
C ASN A 77 7.78 -2.95 1.02
N ASP A 78 9.03 -2.48 1.13
CA ASP A 78 9.56 -1.94 2.38
C ASP A 78 8.81 -0.70 2.84
N SER A 79 8.54 0.23 1.92
CA SER A 79 7.80 1.46 2.22
C SER A 79 6.38 1.16 2.70
N PHE A 80 5.69 0.24 2.03
CA PHE A 80 4.31 -0.13 2.33
C PHE A 80 4.21 -0.91 3.65
N ASN A 81 5.14 -1.84 3.90
CA ASN A 81 5.22 -2.57 5.17
C ASN A 81 5.32 -1.61 6.36
N TRP A 82 6.08 -0.52 6.25
CA TRP A 82 6.15 0.50 7.29
C TRP A 82 4.84 1.28 7.50
N GLN A 83 4.03 1.49 6.46
CA GLN A 83 2.70 2.11 6.63
C GLN A 83 1.75 1.16 7.37
N LEU A 84 1.80 -0.14 7.07
CA LEU A 84 1.00 -1.14 7.79
C LEU A 84 1.42 -1.28 9.25
N VAL A 85 2.73 -1.24 9.55
CA VAL A 85 3.23 -1.20 10.93
C VAL A 85 2.69 0.02 11.68
N LYS A 86 2.67 1.20 11.04
CA LYS A 86 2.10 2.43 11.64
C LYS A 86 0.60 2.32 11.88
N LEU A 87 -0.14 1.70 10.97
CA LEU A 87 -1.57 1.46 11.15
C LEU A 87 -1.80 0.57 12.38
N ILE A 88 -1.12 -0.58 12.44
CA ILE A 88 -1.20 -1.52 13.55
C ILE A 88 -0.87 -0.82 14.87
N SER A 89 0.24 -0.07 14.94
CA SER A 89 0.67 0.58 16.17
C SER A 89 -0.32 1.65 16.65
N LYS A 90 -0.94 2.40 15.73
CA LYS A 90 -1.96 3.38 16.09
C LYS A 90 -3.27 2.73 16.57
N THR A 91 -3.60 1.56 16.02
CA THR A 91 -4.82 0.82 16.38
C THR A 91 -4.77 0.27 17.81
N GLN A 92 -3.57 0.02 18.35
CA GLN A 92 -3.41 -0.42 19.76
C GLN A 92 -4.08 0.53 20.76
N ASN A 93 -4.19 1.81 20.40
CA ASN A 93 -4.80 2.85 21.22
C ASN A 93 -6.27 3.14 20.82
N ASP A 94 -6.83 2.40 19.87
CA ASP A 94 -8.17 2.58 19.31
C ASP A 94 -8.98 1.28 19.44
N SER A 95 -9.71 1.16 20.56
CA SER A 95 -10.52 -0.03 20.87
C SER A 95 -11.63 -0.30 19.87
N GLN A 96 -12.08 0.71 19.12
CA GLN A 96 -13.10 0.56 18.07
C GLN A 96 -12.53 0.11 16.73
N GLY A 97 -11.21 0.23 16.52
CA GLY A 97 -10.51 -0.12 15.28
C GLY A 97 -9.99 -1.56 15.20
N GLN A 98 -10.01 -2.32 16.32
CA GLN A 98 -9.48 -3.68 16.36
C GLN A 98 -10.20 -4.68 15.43
N PRO A 99 -11.55 -4.69 15.32
CA PRO A 99 -12.24 -5.60 14.39
C PRO A 99 -11.91 -5.32 12.91
N GLN A 100 -11.77 -4.05 12.54
CA GLN A 100 -11.48 -3.62 11.17
C GLN A 100 -10.00 -3.86 10.83
N LEU A 101 -9.10 -3.79 11.81
CA LEU A 101 -7.72 -4.18 11.64
C LEU A 101 -7.61 -5.65 11.20
N LEU A 102 -8.44 -6.55 11.74
CA LEU A 102 -8.43 -7.96 11.35
C LEU A 102 -8.68 -8.15 9.84
N MET A 103 -9.51 -7.31 9.21
CA MET A 103 -9.72 -7.35 7.76
C MET A 103 -8.44 -6.99 6.98
N VAL A 104 -7.72 -5.97 7.45
CA VAL A 104 -6.43 -5.54 6.88
C VAL A 104 -5.39 -6.63 7.07
N LEU A 105 -5.30 -7.25 8.25
CA LEU A 105 -4.36 -8.32 8.57
C LEU A 105 -4.53 -9.54 7.65
N LYS A 106 -5.77 -9.92 7.32
CA LYS A 106 -6.04 -11.01 6.36
C LYS A 106 -5.53 -10.68 4.96
N ALA A 107 -5.62 -9.42 4.53
CA ALA A 107 -5.07 -8.98 3.24
C ALA A 107 -3.52 -8.98 3.25
N CYS A 108 -2.88 -8.64 4.38
CA CYS A 108 -1.43 -8.66 4.51
C CYS A 108 -0.84 -10.04 4.17
N TYR A 109 -1.51 -11.11 4.56
CA TYR A 109 -1.01 -12.47 4.35
C TYR A 109 -0.70 -12.77 2.87
N LYS A 110 -1.61 -12.39 1.96
CA LYS A 110 -1.43 -12.59 0.51
C LYS A 110 -0.24 -11.78 -0.03
N MET A 111 -0.09 -10.54 0.41
CA MET A 111 1.04 -9.70 -0.02
C MET A 111 2.37 -10.25 0.49
N LEU A 112 2.42 -10.66 1.76
CA LEU A 112 3.65 -11.12 2.41
C LEU A 112 4.17 -12.44 1.84
N GLN A 113 3.30 -13.32 1.34
CA GLN A 113 3.71 -14.57 0.68
C GLN A 113 4.59 -14.35 -0.54
N LYS A 114 4.34 -13.27 -1.29
CA LYS A 114 5.06 -12.94 -2.53
C LYS A 114 6.34 -12.14 -2.29
N GLN A 115 6.49 -11.50 -1.13
CA GLN A 115 7.65 -10.67 -0.83
C GLN A 115 8.88 -11.51 -0.45
N VAL A 116 10.06 -11.09 -0.89
CA VAL A 116 11.33 -11.62 -0.38
C VAL A 116 11.54 -11.25 1.10
N ALA A 117 12.50 -11.91 1.75
CA ALA A 117 12.83 -11.60 3.13
C ALA A 117 13.42 -10.18 3.26
N SER A 118 12.89 -9.38 4.18
CA SER A 118 13.42 -8.05 4.49
C SER A 118 13.18 -7.68 5.95
N GLN A 119 13.90 -6.67 6.44
CA GLN A 119 13.71 -6.16 7.79
C GLN A 119 12.28 -5.65 8.00
N SER A 120 11.73 -4.89 7.04
CA SER A 120 10.38 -4.33 7.15
C SER A 120 9.32 -5.44 7.22
N LYS A 121 9.49 -6.52 6.44
CA LYS A 121 8.62 -7.70 6.46
C LYS A 121 8.67 -8.40 7.81
N SER A 122 9.87 -8.59 8.37
CA SER A 122 10.05 -9.17 9.72
C SER A 122 9.36 -8.33 10.80
N VAL A 123 9.52 -7.01 10.75
CA VAL A 123 8.88 -6.09 11.69
C VAL A 123 7.36 -6.15 11.55
N LEU A 124 6.83 -6.12 10.33
CA LEU A 124 5.40 -6.23 10.09
C LEU A 124 4.85 -7.54 10.66
N ILE A 125 5.45 -8.70 10.36
CA ILE A 125 5.03 -10.00 10.90
C ILE A 125 5.03 -9.98 12.44
N LYS A 126 6.08 -9.46 13.08
CA LYS A 126 6.14 -9.34 14.54
C LYS A 126 5.02 -8.45 15.09
N SER A 127 4.72 -7.33 14.44
CA SER A 127 3.61 -6.44 14.82
C SER A 127 2.27 -7.13 14.71
N ILE A 128 2.04 -7.92 13.65
CA ILE A 128 0.82 -8.71 13.47
C ILE A 128 0.68 -9.75 14.59
N ILE A 129 1.73 -10.54 14.86
CA ILE A 129 1.72 -11.57 15.92
C ILE A 129 1.39 -10.95 17.29
N ARG A 130 1.91 -9.74 17.59
CA ARG A 130 1.62 -9.04 18.84
C ARG A 130 0.15 -8.59 18.97
N GLN A 131 -0.59 -8.42 17.88
CA GLN A 131 -2.02 -8.07 17.93
C GLN A 131 -2.94 -9.28 18.09
N LEU A 132 -2.43 -10.48 17.82
CA LEU A 132 -3.19 -11.73 17.91
C LEU A 132 -3.00 -12.46 19.25
N LYS A 133 -2.14 -11.92 20.13
CA LYS A 133 -1.92 -12.40 21.50
C LYS A 133 -2.73 -11.55 22.45
#